data_AF-A0A0G0ZHJ7-F1
#
_entry.id   AF-A0A0G0ZHJ7-F1
#
_cell.length_a   1.000
_cell.length_b   1.000
_cell.length_c   1.000
_cell.angle_alpha   90.00
_cell.angle_beta   90.00
_cell.angle_gamma   90.00
#
_symmetry.space_group_name_H-M   'P 1'
#
loop_
_entity.id
_entity.type
_entity.pdbx_description
1 polymer ?
#
loop_
_entity_poly.entity_id
_entity_poly.type
_entity_poly.pdbx_seq_one_letter_code
_entity_poly.pdbx_strand_id
1 'polypeptide(L)'
;MARQEDEISLDSLIPHEHLCLNQRKYPARFEGEYELMAAILEDAAECFHKYAVSNDRRELNLFCDAKAWFFEPRSVWIFSFESVCDYLGHDPDYIRKGLAALENRH
;
A
#
# COMPACT_ATOMS: atom_id res chain seq x y z
N MET A 1 6.44 18.89 -49.99
CA MET A 1 5.85 17.59 -49.62
C MET A 1 6.79 16.96 -48.60
N ALA A 2 6.40 16.34 -47.49
CA ALA A 2 5.20 16.26 -46.67
C ALA A 2 5.55 15.17 -45.62
N ARG A 3 5.20 15.39 -44.34
CA ARG A 3 5.14 14.44 -43.20
C ARG A 3 6.51 13.92 -42.68
N GLN A 4 6.96 14.16 -41.46
CA GLN A 4 6.39 14.02 -40.09
C GLN A 4 6.65 12.64 -39.46
N GLU A 5 7.47 12.71 -38.40
CA GLU A 5 7.53 11.92 -37.15
C GLU A 5 8.03 10.46 -37.13
N ASP A 6 8.76 10.23 -36.04
CA ASP A 6 9.14 9.01 -35.33
C ASP A 6 10.22 8.09 -35.91
N GLU A 7 11.42 8.18 -35.32
CA GLU A 7 12.04 6.97 -34.77
C GLU A 7 12.91 7.31 -33.55
N ILE A 8 12.40 6.92 -32.38
CA ILE A 8 13.07 6.95 -31.09
C ILE A 8 14.34 6.09 -31.20
N SER A 9 15.52 6.71 -31.13
CA SER A 9 16.79 5.97 -31.10
C SER A 9 17.08 5.38 -29.72
N LEU A 10 17.67 4.20 -29.75
CA LEU A 10 17.79 3.16 -28.72
C LEU A 10 18.59 3.51 -27.45
N ASP A 11 18.95 4.78 -27.23
CA ASP A 11 19.53 5.25 -25.96
C ASP A 11 18.45 5.63 -24.93
N SER A 12 17.19 5.72 -25.36
CA SER A 12 16.02 5.82 -24.47
C SER A 12 15.55 4.45 -23.95
N LEU A 13 16.14 3.36 -24.46
CA LEU A 13 15.97 2.00 -23.98
C LEU A 13 17.14 1.71 -23.05
N ILE A 14 17.16 2.39 -21.90
CA ILE A 14 17.99 1.93 -20.79
C ILE A 14 17.57 0.48 -20.54
N PRO A 15 18.49 -0.50 -20.64
CA PRO A 15 18.17 -1.85 -20.23
C PRO A 15 17.60 -1.79 -18.82
N HIS A 16 16.51 -2.51 -18.59
CA HIS A 16 15.81 -2.73 -17.32
C HIS A 16 16.71 -3.41 -16.25
N GLU A 17 18.01 -3.20 -16.34
CA GLU A 17 19.07 -4.02 -15.82
C GLU A 17 19.86 -3.17 -14.84
N HIS A 18 19.48 -3.34 -13.58
CA HIS A 18 20.41 -3.31 -12.45
C HIS A 18 20.73 -1.94 -11.84
N LEU A 19 19.71 -1.24 -11.33
CA LEU A 19 19.89 -0.54 -10.05
C LEU A 19 19.98 -1.55 -8.90
N CYS A 20 20.96 -2.45 -8.96
CA CYS A 20 21.30 -3.42 -7.91
C CYS A 20 22.64 -3.03 -7.28
N LEU A 21 22.72 -1.81 -6.73
CA LEU A 21 23.83 -1.41 -5.86
C LEU A 21 23.29 -1.25 -4.44
N ASN A 22 22.84 -2.36 -3.85
CA ASN A 22 22.85 -2.65 -2.40
C ASN A 22 22.16 -3.99 -2.13
N GLN A 23 22.72 -5.08 -2.67
CA GLN A 23 22.31 -6.45 -2.37
C GLN A 23 22.79 -6.88 -0.97
N ARG A 24 22.20 -6.27 0.07
CA ARG A 24 22.23 -6.83 1.42
C ARG A 24 20.80 -7.14 1.83
N LYS A 25 20.44 -8.42 1.65
CA LYS A 25 19.52 -9.23 2.47
C LYS A 25 18.13 -9.65 1.93
N TYR A 26 17.68 -9.23 0.74
CA TYR A 26 16.39 -9.70 0.21
C TYR A 26 16.50 -10.13 -1.26
N PRO A 27 16.00 -11.32 -1.63
CA PRO A 27 16.00 -11.75 -3.03
C PRO A 27 15.12 -10.79 -3.84
N ALA A 28 15.50 -10.53 -5.08
CA ALA A 28 14.76 -9.74 -6.08
C ALA A 28 13.39 -10.35 -6.50
N ARG A 29 12.72 -11.02 -5.56
CA ARG A 29 11.51 -11.83 -5.74
C ARG A 29 10.31 -11.28 -4.96
N PHE A 30 10.52 -10.37 -4.02
CA PHE A 30 9.44 -9.47 -3.59
C PHE A 30 9.52 -8.25 -4.49
N GLU A 31 8.59 -8.18 -5.45
CA GLU A 31 8.40 -7.01 -6.30
C GLU A 31 8.27 -5.79 -5.37
N GLY A 32 8.98 -4.69 -5.62
CA GLY A 32 8.99 -3.55 -4.70
C GLY A 32 7.58 -2.99 -4.42
N GLU A 33 6.65 -3.26 -5.32
CA GLU A 33 5.22 -3.02 -5.16
C GLU A 33 4.60 -3.84 -4.01
N TYR A 34 4.98 -5.10 -3.85
CA TYR A 34 4.55 -5.93 -2.71
C TYR A 34 5.05 -5.36 -1.41
N GLU A 35 6.35 -5.02 -1.32
CA GLU A 35 6.91 -4.45 -0.09
C GLU A 35 6.22 -3.12 0.26
N LEU A 36 5.93 -2.30 -0.75
CA LEU A 36 5.17 -1.07 -0.57
C LEU A 36 3.75 -1.33 -0.06
N MET A 37 3.01 -2.25 -0.69
CA MET A 37 1.64 -2.57 -0.28
C MET A 37 1.57 -3.20 1.10
N ALA A 38 2.54 -4.06 1.44
CA ALA A 38 2.68 -4.62 2.78
C ALA A 38 2.98 -3.54 3.82
N ALA A 39 3.89 -2.61 3.51
CA ALA A 39 4.20 -1.49 4.38
C ALA A 39 2.99 -0.56 4.60
N ILE A 40 2.19 -0.30 3.56
CA ILE A 40 0.95 0.48 3.69
C ILE A 40 -0.03 -0.20 4.64
N LEU A 41 -0.22 -1.53 4.48
CA LEU A 41 -1.12 -2.28 5.36
C LEU A 41 -0.62 -2.31 6.81
N GLU A 42 0.68 -2.50 7.00
CA GLU A 42 1.32 -2.53 8.32
C GLU A 42 1.21 -1.17 9.02
N ASP A 43 1.51 -0.06 8.32
CA ASP A 43 1.41 1.30 8.86
C ASP A 43 -0.03 1.66 9.28
N ALA A 44 -1.00 1.32 8.44
CA ALA A 44 -2.42 1.52 8.76
C ALA A 44 -2.86 0.70 9.99
N ALA A 45 -2.39 -0.56 10.09
CA ALA A 45 -2.69 -1.42 11.23
C ALA A 45 -2.01 -0.93 12.53
N GLU A 46 -0.77 -0.43 12.45
CA GLU A 46 -0.09 0.18 13.60
C GLU A 46 -0.85 1.43 14.07
N CYS A 47 -1.23 2.32 13.15
CA CYS A 47 -2.03 3.50 13.46
C CYS A 47 -3.35 3.12 14.16
N PHE A 48 -4.03 2.08 13.68
CA PHE A 48 -5.27 1.61 14.30
C PHE A 48 -5.04 1.07 15.71
N HIS A 49 -4.00 0.27 15.92
CA HIS A 49 -3.71 -0.35 17.22
C HIS A 49 -3.21 0.66 18.26
N LYS A 50 -2.28 1.53 17.86
CA LYS A 50 -1.54 2.45 18.73
C LYS A 50 -2.40 3.60 19.24
N TYR A 51 -3.30 4.09 18.39
CA TYR A 51 -4.08 5.28 18.68
C TYR A 51 -5.52 5.01 19.12
N ALA A 52 -5.92 3.74 19.22
CA ALA A 52 -7.23 3.34 19.76
C ALA A 52 -7.50 3.87 21.20
N VAL A 53 -6.45 4.19 21.96
CA VAL A 53 -6.52 4.67 23.36
C VAL A 53 -5.80 6.00 23.58
N SER A 54 -5.38 6.68 22.51
CA SER A 54 -4.69 7.97 22.66
C SER A 54 -5.66 9.11 22.97
N ASN A 55 -5.18 10.10 23.73
CA ASN A 55 -5.89 11.33 24.05
C ASN A 55 -5.32 12.56 23.29
N ASP A 56 -4.37 12.35 22.37
CA ASP A 56 -3.81 13.42 21.52
C ASP A 56 -4.64 13.61 20.24
N ARG A 57 -4.96 14.86 19.92
CA ARG A 57 -5.82 15.20 18.76
C ARG A 57 -5.21 14.80 17.42
N ARG A 58 -3.89 14.84 17.27
CA ARG A 58 -3.21 14.42 16.04
C ARG A 58 -3.28 12.90 15.88
N GLU A 59 -3.09 12.19 16.97
CA GLU A 59 -3.14 10.72 17.01
C GLU A 59 -4.54 10.20 16.71
N LEU A 60 -5.58 10.87 17.22
CA LEU A 60 -6.98 10.59 16.88
C LEU A 60 -7.29 10.86 15.40
N ASN A 61 -6.70 11.89 14.79
CA ASN A 61 -6.88 12.13 13.35
C ASN A 61 -6.26 10.99 12.52
N LEU A 62 -5.05 10.56 12.85
CA LEU A 62 -4.41 9.41 12.18
C LEU A 62 -5.23 8.13 12.33
N PHE A 63 -5.81 7.90 13.51
CA PHE A 63 -6.74 6.81 13.73
C PHE A 63 -7.99 6.91 12.83
N CYS A 64 -8.61 8.09 12.74
CA CYS A 64 -9.77 8.32 11.89
C CYS A 64 -9.45 8.12 10.41
N ASP A 65 -8.28 8.58 9.94
CA ASP A 65 -7.84 8.43 8.57
C ASP A 65 -7.60 6.94 8.23
N ALA A 66 -6.89 6.21 9.09
CA ALA A 66 -6.69 4.77 8.94
C ALA A 66 -8.03 4.01 8.95
N LYS A 67 -8.93 4.37 9.87
CA LYS A 67 -10.29 3.79 9.92
C LYS A 67 -11.06 4.08 8.63
N ALA A 68 -11.03 5.31 8.15
CA ALA A 68 -11.71 5.67 6.90
C ALA A 68 -11.17 4.86 5.71
N TRP A 69 -9.86 4.60 5.66
CA TRP A 69 -9.26 3.76 4.64
C TRP A 69 -9.68 2.29 4.74
N PHE A 70 -9.67 1.69 5.94
CA PHE A 70 -10.13 0.30 6.14
C PHE A 70 -11.60 0.10 5.76
N PHE A 71 -12.45 1.08 6.07
CA PHE A 71 -13.89 1.03 5.83
C PHE A 71 -14.33 1.79 4.57
N GLU A 72 -13.39 2.18 3.72
CA GLU A 72 -13.70 2.82 2.44
C GLU A 72 -14.58 1.88 1.60
N PRO A 73 -15.64 2.38 0.92
CA PRO A 73 -16.40 1.59 -0.03
C PRO A 73 -15.48 0.95 -1.05
N ARG A 74 -15.80 -0.26 -1.50
CA ARG A 74 -14.96 -1.01 -2.46
C ARG A 74 -14.52 -0.11 -3.62
N SER A 75 -13.22 0.19 -3.63
CA SER A 75 -12.56 1.05 -4.59
C SER A 75 -11.61 0.21 -5.42
N VAL A 76 -11.46 0.56 -6.69
CA VAL A 76 -10.50 -0.08 -7.62
C VAL A 76 -9.18 0.69 -7.69
N TRP A 77 -8.97 1.64 -6.78
CA TRP A 77 -7.73 2.40 -6.71
C TRP A 77 -6.58 1.52 -6.21
N ILE A 78 -5.39 1.69 -6.78
CA ILE A 78 -4.24 0.78 -6.62
C ILE A 78 -3.72 0.61 -5.18
N PHE A 79 -3.96 1.59 -4.29
CA PHE A 79 -3.68 1.47 -2.86
C PHE A 79 -4.94 1.57 -2.02
N SER A 80 -6.09 1.24 -2.60
CA SER A 80 -7.30 0.99 -1.81
C SER A 80 -7.06 -0.23 -0.94
N PHE A 81 -7.73 -0.28 0.21
CA PHE A 81 -7.64 -1.41 1.11
C PHE A 81 -8.01 -2.74 0.42
N GLU A 82 -9.01 -2.76 -0.46
CA GLU A 82 -9.38 -3.96 -1.24
C GLU A 82 -8.25 -4.38 -2.18
N SER A 83 -7.67 -3.46 -2.96
CA SER A 83 -6.59 -3.79 -3.89
C SER A 83 -5.33 -4.27 -3.16
N VAL A 84 -5.01 -3.67 -2.02
CA VAL A 84 -3.90 -4.12 -1.17
C VAL A 84 -4.17 -5.52 -0.61
N CYS A 85 -5.38 -5.80 -0.12
CA CYS A 85 -5.73 -7.14 0.36
C CYS A 85 -5.68 -8.18 -0.76
N ASP A 86 -6.24 -7.87 -1.93
CA ASP A 86 -6.25 -8.76 -3.09
C ASP A 86 -4.82 -9.09 -3.54
N TYR A 87 -3.93 -8.08 -3.61
CA TYR A 87 -2.54 -8.26 -4.02
C TYR A 87 -1.71 -9.04 -2.99
N LEU A 88 -1.96 -8.83 -1.70
CA LEU A 88 -1.30 -9.55 -0.60
C LEU A 88 -1.91 -10.93 -0.32
N GLY A 89 -3.06 -11.26 -0.92
CA GLY A 89 -3.78 -12.53 -0.71
C GLY A 89 -4.53 -12.60 0.63
N HIS A 90 -4.96 -11.45 1.16
CA HIS A 90 -5.76 -11.35 2.38
C HIS A 90 -7.25 -11.16 2.07
N ASP A 91 -8.13 -11.65 2.95
CA ASP A 91 -9.57 -11.37 2.87
C ASP A 91 -9.86 -10.01 3.57
N PRO A 92 -10.29 -8.98 2.82
CA PRO A 92 -10.60 -7.67 3.38
C PRO A 92 -11.74 -7.72 4.41
N ASP A 93 -12.73 -8.59 4.23
CA ASP A 93 -13.85 -8.73 5.16
C ASP A 93 -13.42 -9.39 6.47
N TYR A 94 -12.43 -10.29 6.42
CA TYR A 94 -11.85 -10.89 7.63
C TYR A 94 -11.13 -9.84 8.49
N ILE A 95 -10.31 -9.00 7.87
CA ILE A 95 -9.58 -7.92 8.57
C ILE A 95 -10.59 -6.91 9.15
N ARG A 96 -11.58 -6.45 8.37
CA ARG A 96 -12.63 -5.53 8.86
C ARG A 96 -13.40 -6.10 10.06
N LYS A 97 -13.74 -7.39 10.04
CA LYS A 97 -14.37 -8.05 11.19
C LYS A 97 -13.47 -8.04 12.42
N GLY A 98 -12.17 -8.28 12.24
CA GLY A 98 -11.18 -8.19 13.30
C GLY A 98 -11.11 -6.79 13.92
N LEU A 99 -11.03 -5.76 13.07
CA LEU A 99 -10.99 -4.35 13.49
C LEU A 99 -12.28 -3.93 14.22
N ALA A 100 -13.44 -4.31 13.70
CA ALA A 100 -14.73 -4.03 14.34
C ALA A 100 -14.87 -4.74 15.70
N ALA A 101 -14.33 -5.96 15.83
CA ALA A 101 -14.32 -6.68 17.10
C ALA A 101 -13.36 -6.05 18.13
N LEU A 102 -12.26 -5.42 17.69
CA LEU A 102 -11.36 -4.66 18.56
C LEU A 102 -12.03 -3.38 19.06
N GLU A 103 -12.74 -2.66 18.19
CA GLU A 103 -13.48 -1.46 18.57
C GLU A 103 -14.54 -1.77 19.64
N ASN A 104 -15.28 -2.88 19.53
CA ASN A 104 -16.28 -3.27 20.52
C ASN A 104 -15.72 -3.70 21.89
N ARG A 105 -14.38 -3.84 22.04
CA ARG A 105 -13.74 -4.23 23.31
C ARG A 105 -13.30 -3.04 24.15
N HIS A 106 -13.41 -1.82 23.63
CA HIS A 106 -13.09 -0.58 24.30
C HIS A 106 -14.37 0.23 24.58
#